data_AF-A0A923TDT5-F1
#
_entry.id   AF-A0A923TDT5-F1
#
_cell.length_a   1.000
_cell.length_b   1.000
_cell.length_c   1.000
_cell.angle_alpha   90.00
_cell.angle_beta   90.00
_cell.angle_gamma   90.00
#
_symmetry.space_group_name_H-M   'P 1'
#
loop_
_entity.id
_entity.type
_entity.pdbx_description
1 polymer ?
#
loop_
_entity_poly.entity_id
_entity_poly.type
_entity_poly.pdbx_seq_one_letter_code
_entity_poly.pdbx_strand_id
1 'polypeptide(L)'
;MKKPLAIMGGATIAIKGRLRRMGETVRAKFMTTHIEKYATYKKPSWLERNWIEIFTIIGGLLAINLIFLAKAYRETNSIDPATAAQLGDFVGGYIGTIFALVSVVFLYSTLKNQRETSTIEKFETKYFELIKMHRDNVAEIGIGADLGKKIFVIMIREFRAILQIAKCVAFENGQTFNQKEFFNISYYALFFGVGPNSSRMLREALKGYDQSFVYEFEKSLNDKTIRSKVKSERKFKFNPFEGHQSRLGHYYRHLYQTVSYVNKQTVDIDKYEYVKTIRAQLTTHEQALLFINCLTPIGQVWWDENLISGYRFVKNIPYGFFDKETEIDLTSFFPADYFEYQERKTTNDKDKTQPT
;
A
#
# COMPACT_ATOMS: atom_id res chain seq x y z
N MET A 1 -58.92 -18.62 26.92
CA MET A 1 -57.63 -19.34 27.05
C MET A 1 -56.51 -18.45 26.52
N LYS A 2 -55.64 -17.95 27.41
CA LYS A 2 -54.44 -17.16 27.07
C LYS A 2 -53.21 -18.09 27.17
N LYS A 3 -52.33 -18.07 26.16
CA LYS A 3 -50.91 -18.44 26.29
C LYS A 3 -50.08 -17.30 25.66
N PRO A 4 -48.99 -16.84 26.31
CA PRO A 4 -48.23 -15.70 25.84
C PRO A 4 -47.06 -16.08 24.91
N LEU A 5 -46.77 -15.16 24.01
CA LEU A 5 -45.68 -15.13 23.04
C LEU A 5 -44.37 -14.72 23.76
N ALA A 6 -43.58 -15.70 24.22
CA ALA A 6 -42.33 -15.44 24.94
C ALA A 6 -41.17 -16.28 24.38
N ILE A 7 -40.85 -16.14 23.09
CA ILE A 7 -39.68 -16.82 22.49
C ILE A 7 -38.81 -15.89 21.61
N MET A 8 -39.29 -14.71 21.18
CA MET A 8 -38.53 -13.83 20.27
C MET A 8 -37.54 -12.85 20.94
N GLY A 9 -37.59 -12.67 22.27
CA GLY A 9 -36.71 -11.73 22.98
C GLY A 9 -35.26 -12.23 23.16
N GLY A 10 -35.08 -13.54 23.44
CA GLY A 10 -33.77 -14.11 23.76
C GLY A 10 -32.82 -14.23 22.57
N ALA A 11 -33.34 -14.58 21.39
CA ALA A 11 -32.54 -14.73 20.18
C ALA A 11 -31.95 -13.40 19.68
N THR A 12 -32.73 -12.32 19.77
CA THR A 12 -32.32 -10.97 19.32
C THR A 12 -31.23 -10.38 20.23
N ILE A 13 -31.30 -10.63 21.54
CA ILE A 13 -30.30 -10.19 22.52
C ILE A 13 -29.01 -11.01 22.37
N ALA A 14 -29.13 -12.33 22.14
CA ALA A 14 -27.98 -13.20 21.91
C ALA A 14 -27.22 -12.84 20.60
N ILE A 15 -27.94 -12.48 19.53
CA ILE A 15 -27.34 -12.05 18.26
C ILE A 15 -26.66 -10.67 18.41
N LYS A 16 -27.29 -9.69 19.07
CA LYS A 16 -26.66 -8.39 19.38
C LYS A 16 -25.40 -8.54 20.24
N GLY A 17 -25.44 -9.41 21.27
CA GLY A 17 -24.30 -9.70 22.13
C GLY A 17 -23.17 -10.48 21.44
N ARG A 18 -23.47 -11.23 20.38
CA ARG A 18 -22.50 -11.96 19.55
C ARG A 18 -21.86 -11.07 18.49
N LEU A 19 -22.63 -10.17 17.87
CA LEU A 19 -22.13 -9.14 16.95
C LEU A 19 -21.27 -8.10 17.67
N ARG A 20 -21.64 -7.71 18.89
CA ARG A 20 -20.83 -6.81 19.72
C ARG A 20 -19.51 -7.45 20.15
N ARG A 21 -19.53 -8.72 20.57
CA ARG A 21 -18.31 -9.49 20.87
C ARG A 21 -17.46 -9.73 19.62
N MET A 22 -18.04 -10.02 18.45
CA MET A 22 -17.29 -10.07 17.18
C MET A 22 -16.64 -8.72 16.85
N GLY A 23 -17.37 -7.61 17.03
CA GLY A 23 -16.82 -6.26 16.86
C GLY A 23 -15.68 -5.96 17.84
N GLU A 24 -15.81 -6.37 19.10
CA GLU A 24 -14.77 -6.21 20.14
C GLU A 24 -13.56 -7.13 19.90
N THR A 25 -13.74 -8.39 19.45
CA THR A 25 -12.64 -9.31 19.10
C THR A 25 -11.92 -8.87 17.83
N VAL A 26 -12.64 -8.36 16.82
CA VAL A 26 -12.04 -7.73 15.63
C VAL A 26 -11.29 -6.46 16.04
N ARG A 27 -11.85 -5.62 16.91
CA ARG A 27 -11.22 -4.39 17.42
C ARG A 27 -9.98 -4.66 18.29
N ALA A 28 -10.01 -5.73 19.09
CA ALA A 28 -8.86 -6.20 19.85
C ALA A 28 -7.77 -6.74 18.92
N LYS A 29 -8.12 -7.55 17.92
CA LYS A 29 -7.20 -8.04 16.89
C LYS A 29 -6.61 -6.90 16.04
N PHE A 30 -7.38 -5.83 15.79
CA PHE A 30 -6.90 -4.60 15.15
C PHE A 30 -5.88 -3.82 16.01
N MET A 31 -6.02 -3.85 17.34
CA MET A 31 -5.12 -3.14 18.26
C MET A 31 -3.88 -3.94 18.67
N THR A 32 -3.89 -5.28 18.55
CA THR A 32 -2.76 -6.14 18.98
C THR A 32 -1.92 -6.75 17.85
N THR A 33 -2.21 -6.48 16.56
CA THR A 33 -1.50 -7.18 15.45
C THR A 33 -0.72 -6.27 14.50
N HIS A 34 -0.28 -5.06 14.88
CA HIS A 34 0.56 -4.22 14.02
C HIS A 34 1.81 -3.68 14.74
N ILE A 35 2.67 -4.61 15.19
CA ILE A 35 4.12 -4.38 15.29
C ILE A 35 4.83 -5.28 14.24
N GLU A 36 4.22 -5.46 13.07
CA GLU A 36 4.99 -5.90 11.91
C GLU A 36 5.62 -4.66 11.29
N LYS A 37 6.94 -4.58 11.49
CA LYS A 37 7.86 -3.62 10.88
C LYS A 37 7.51 -3.38 9.41
N TYR A 38 7.73 -2.14 8.96
CA TYR A 38 7.68 -1.72 7.57
C TYR A 38 8.23 -2.78 6.62
N ALA A 39 7.64 -2.90 5.43
CA ALA A 39 8.11 -3.88 4.45
C ALA A 39 9.63 -3.71 4.24
N THR A 40 10.41 -4.71 4.64
CA THR A 40 11.86 -4.71 4.53
C THR A 40 12.29 -5.74 3.51
N TYR A 41 12.98 -5.29 2.46
CA TYR A 41 13.57 -6.16 1.47
C TYR A 41 14.98 -6.57 1.89
N LYS A 42 15.27 -7.88 1.88
CA LYS A 42 16.62 -8.41 2.09
C LYS A 42 17.07 -9.10 0.81
N LYS A 43 17.94 -8.42 0.05
CA LYS A 43 18.52 -8.96 -1.18
C LYS A 43 19.33 -10.24 -0.87
N PRO A 44 19.15 -11.34 -1.60
CA PRO A 44 20.01 -12.51 -1.45
C PRO A 44 21.46 -12.15 -1.73
N SER A 45 22.38 -12.73 -0.98
CA SER A 45 23.82 -12.47 -1.16
C SER A 45 24.31 -13.01 -2.50
N TRP A 46 25.38 -12.42 -3.05
CA TRP A 46 25.96 -12.87 -4.32
C TRP A 46 26.40 -14.33 -4.27
N LEU A 47 26.89 -14.79 -3.11
CA LEU A 47 27.30 -16.18 -2.88
C LEU A 47 26.11 -17.14 -2.88
N GLU A 48 25.01 -16.80 -2.20
CA GLU A 48 23.79 -17.61 -2.20
C GLU A 48 23.19 -17.77 -3.60
N ARG A 49 23.38 -16.78 -4.47
CA ARG A 49 22.87 -16.82 -5.85
C ARG A 49 23.76 -17.64 -6.78
N ASN A 50 25.08 -17.59 -6.62
CA ASN A 50 26.05 -18.13 -7.59
C ASN A 50 26.85 -19.35 -7.09
N TRP A 51 26.41 -20.01 -6.02
CA TRP A 51 27.18 -21.11 -5.41
C TRP A 51 27.40 -22.30 -6.34
N ILE A 52 26.45 -22.58 -7.25
CA ILE A 52 26.55 -23.68 -8.23
C ILE A 52 27.66 -23.37 -9.24
N GLU A 53 27.72 -22.13 -9.73
CA GLU A 53 28.76 -21.67 -10.65
C GLU A 53 30.14 -21.74 -10.02
N ILE A 54 30.26 -21.25 -8.78
CA ILE A 54 31.51 -21.27 -8.01
C ILE A 54 31.98 -22.72 -7.80
N PHE A 55 31.09 -23.60 -7.34
CA PHE A 55 31.42 -25.01 -7.11
C PHE A 55 31.87 -25.71 -8.40
N THR A 56 31.20 -25.40 -9.52
CA THR A 56 31.53 -25.99 -10.82
C THR A 56 32.89 -25.52 -11.34
N ILE A 57 33.24 -24.24 -11.16
CA ILE A 57 34.55 -23.69 -11.53
C ILE A 57 35.66 -24.34 -10.67
N ILE A 58 35.45 -24.43 -9.35
CA ILE A 58 36.41 -25.06 -8.44
C ILE A 58 36.60 -26.54 -8.78
N GLY A 59 35.50 -27.27 -9.03
CA GLY A 59 35.54 -28.67 -9.45
C GLY A 59 36.29 -28.86 -10.77
N GLY A 60 36.06 -27.99 -11.76
CA GLY A 60 36.80 -28.00 -13.03
C GLY A 60 38.30 -27.76 -12.86
N LEU A 61 38.69 -26.78 -12.03
CA LEU A 61 40.10 -26.50 -11.72
C LEU A 61 40.78 -27.67 -11.01
N LEU A 62 40.10 -28.31 -10.05
CA LEU A 62 40.60 -29.51 -9.39
C LEU A 62 40.78 -30.66 -10.39
N ALA A 63 39.80 -30.87 -11.28
CA ALA A 63 39.85 -31.94 -12.28
C ALA A 63 41.03 -31.79 -13.25
N ILE A 64 41.34 -30.57 -13.71
CA ILE A 64 42.50 -30.30 -14.56
C ILE A 64 43.81 -30.69 -13.86
N ASN A 65 43.90 -30.44 -12.55
CA ASN A 65 45.12 -30.73 -11.78
C ASN A 65 45.29 -32.22 -11.41
N LEU A 66 44.25 -33.05 -11.53
CA LEU A 66 44.33 -34.49 -11.26
C LEU A 66 45.30 -35.22 -12.20
N ILE A 67 45.54 -34.69 -13.40
CA ILE A 67 46.44 -35.30 -14.40
C ILE A 67 47.88 -35.41 -13.86
N PHE A 68 48.33 -34.44 -13.07
CA PHE A 68 49.68 -34.43 -12.47
C PHE A 68 49.87 -35.46 -11.36
N LEU A 69 48.78 -36.08 -10.88
CA LEU A 69 48.85 -37.22 -9.96
C LEU A 69 49.04 -38.55 -10.71
N ALA A 70 49.00 -38.59 -12.03
CA ALA A 70 49.25 -39.85 -12.73
C ALA A 70 50.73 -40.28 -12.58
N LYS A 71 50.95 -41.59 -12.43
CA LYS A 71 52.28 -42.23 -12.30
C LYS A 71 53.22 -41.86 -13.48
N ALA A 72 52.65 -41.67 -14.66
CA ALA A 72 53.32 -41.22 -15.89
C ALA A 72 54.03 -39.85 -15.77
N TYR A 73 53.61 -38.99 -14.84
CA TYR A 73 54.24 -37.67 -14.59
C TYR A 73 55.11 -37.64 -13.32
N ARG A 74 55.22 -38.76 -12.57
CA ARG A 74 55.89 -38.81 -11.25
C ARG A 74 57.11 -39.72 -11.16
N GLU A 75 57.26 -40.71 -12.05
CA GLU A 75 58.25 -41.80 -11.82
C GLU A 75 59.61 -41.67 -12.52
N THR A 76 59.80 -40.77 -13.50
CA THR A 76 61.05 -40.69 -14.27
C THR A 76 61.48 -39.25 -14.59
N ASN A 77 62.80 -39.01 -14.66
CA ASN A 77 63.40 -37.73 -15.10
C ASN A 77 63.16 -37.41 -16.58
N SER A 78 62.64 -38.37 -17.36
CA SER A 78 62.20 -38.22 -18.75
C SER A 78 60.80 -38.80 -18.90
N ILE A 79 59.92 -38.03 -19.55
CA ILE A 79 58.52 -38.41 -19.83
C ILE A 79 58.51 -39.35 -21.04
N ASP A 80 57.93 -40.56 -20.92
CA ASP A 80 57.72 -41.46 -22.06
C ASP A 80 56.58 -40.95 -22.96
N PRO A 81 56.84 -40.62 -24.25
CA PRO A 81 55.84 -40.04 -25.13
C PRO A 81 54.61 -40.93 -25.38
N ALA A 82 54.78 -42.25 -25.45
CA ALA A 82 53.69 -43.17 -25.75
C ALA A 82 52.70 -43.29 -24.60
N THR A 83 53.20 -43.44 -23.37
CA THR A 83 52.37 -43.51 -22.16
C THR A 83 51.69 -42.17 -21.88
N ALA A 84 52.37 -41.05 -22.14
CA ALA A 84 51.79 -39.71 -22.03
C ALA A 84 50.65 -39.48 -23.04
N ALA A 85 50.80 -39.98 -24.28
CA ALA A 85 49.77 -39.88 -25.32
C ALA A 85 48.49 -40.65 -24.94
N GLN A 86 48.61 -41.91 -24.50
CA GLN A 86 47.46 -42.72 -24.09
C GLN A 86 46.70 -42.12 -22.89
N LEU A 87 47.43 -41.57 -21.92
CA LEU A 87 46.83 -40.84 -20.81
C LEU A 87 46.12 -39.58 -21.32
N GLY A 88 46.75 -38.84 -22.24
CA GLY A 88 46.16 -37.67 -22.89
C GLY A 88 44.83 -37.97 -23.59
N ASP A 89 44.73 -39.10 -24.30
CA ASP A 89 43.49 -39.52 -24.98
C ASP A 89 42.36 -39.87 -23.98
N PHE A 90 42.68 -40.62 -22.92
CA PHE A 90 41.72 -40.95 -21.87
C PHE A 90 41.22 -39.68 -21.14
N VAL A 91 42.17 -38.83 -20.75
CA VAL A 91 41.89 -37.56 -20.09
C VAL A 91 41.09 -36.65 -21.00
N GLY A 92 41.47 -36.48 -22.26
CA GLY A 92 40.76 -35.63 -23.24
C GLY A 92 39.32 -36.09 -23.46
N GLY A 93 39.08 -37.40 -23.62
CA GLY A 93 37.73 -37.94 -23.77
C GLY A 93 36.87 -37.82 -22.51
N TYR A 94 37.42 -38.20 -21.35
CA TYR A 94 36.69 -38.17 -20.09
C TYR A 94 36.49 -36.74 -19.55
N ILE A 95 37.53 -35.92 -19.52
CA ILE A 95 37.43 -34.52 -19.09
C ILE A 95 36.61 -33.71 -20.08
N GLY A 96 36.73 -33.97 -21.39
CA GLY A 96 35.90 -33.30 -22.41
C GLY A 96 34.40 -33.55 -22.22
N THR A 97 34.00 -34.77 -21.88
CA THR A 97 32.58 -35.09 -21.58
C THR A 97 32.08 -34.46 -20.29
N ILE A 98 32.93 -34.38 -19.25
CA ILE A 98 32.62 -33.61 -18.03
C ILE A 98 32.42 -32.12 -18.36
N PHE A 99 33.31 -31.53 -19.16
CA PHE A 99 33.17 -30.12 -19.58
C PHE A 99 31.92 -29.88 -20.42
N ALA A 100 31.53 -30.83 -21.28
CA ALA A 100 30.27 -30.74 -22.01
C ALA A 100 29.06 -30.71 -21.06
N LEU A 101 29.04 -31.58 -20.04
CA LEU A 101 27.97 -31.58 -19.02
C LEU A 101 27.96 -30.28 -18.20
N VAL A 102 29.12 -29.79 -17.78
CA VAL A 102 29.28 -28.49 -17.10
C VAL A 102 28.76 -27.35 -17.96
N SER A 103 29.05 -27.36 -19.27
CA SER A 103 28.57 -26.35 -20.21
C SER A 103 27.04 -26.34 -20.30
N VAL A 104 26.41 -27.51 -20.29
CA VAL A 104 24.94 -27.63 -20.26
C VAL A 104 24.37 -27.06 -18.96
N VAL A 105 25.00 -27.34 -17.81
CA VAL A 105 24.59 -26.78 -16.51
C VAL A 105 24.69 -25.25 -16.50
N PHE A 106 25.79 -24.69 -17.03
CA PHE A 106 25.95 -23.23 -17.14
C PHE A 106 24.96 -22.58 -18.11
N LEU A 107 24.67 -23.23 -19.23
CA LEU A 107 23.64 -22.77 -20.14
C LEU A 107 22.28 -22.75 -19.45
N TYR A 108 21.93 -23.81 -18.72
CA TYR A 108 20.69 -23.86 -17.94
C TYR A 108 20.62 -22.75 -16.89
N SER A 109 21.70 -22.53 -16.12
CA SER A 109 21.73 -21.45 -15.13
C SER A 109 21.58 -20.07 -15.79
N THR A 110 22.25 -19.86 -16.92
CA THR A 110 22.16 -18.62 -17.69
C THR A 110 20.73 -18.39 -18.19
N LEU A 111 20.08 -19.41 -18.76
CA LEU A 111 18.68 -19.34 -19.20
C LEU A 111 17.72 -19.07 -18.04
N LYS A 112 17.98 -19.65 -16.86
CA LYS A 112 17.20 -19.38 -15.65
C LYS A 112 17.33 -17.93 -15.21
N ASN A 113 18.56 -17.42 -15.08
CA ASN A 113 18.82 -16.03 -14.72
C ASN A 113 18.24 -15.05 -15.75
N GLN A 114 18.32 -15.37 -17.05
CA GLN A 114 17.69 -14.57 -18.11
C GLN A 114 16.17 -14.54 -18.00
N ARG A 115 15.51 -15.65 -17.65
CA ARG A 115 14.05 -15.68 -17.41
C ARG A 115 13.66 -14.82 -16.23
N GLU A 116 14.42 -14.85 -15.14
CA GLU A 116 14.19 -14.00 -13.97
C GLU A 116 14.32 -12.52 -14.33
N THR A 117 15.42 -12.12 -14.97
CA THR A 117 15.62 -10.74 -15.46
C THR A 117 14.50 -10.31 -16.41
N SER A 118 14.13 -11.15 -17.38
CA SER A 118 13.03 -10.85 -18.31
C SER A 118 11.68 -10.69 -17.60
N THR A 119 11.46 -11.42 -16.51
CA THR A 119 10.23 -11.29 -15.70
C THR A 119 10.22 -9.97 -14.95
N ILE A 120 11.37 -9.55 -14.40
CA ILE A 120 11.53 -8.24 -13.75
C ILE A 120 11.32 -7.12 -14.75
N GLU A 121 11.90 -7.18 -15.95
CA GLU A 121 11.74 -6.17 -17.00
C GLU A 121 10.26 -6.04 -17.44
N LYS A 122 9.56 -7.16 -17.62
CA LYS A 122 8.12 -7.16 -17.94
C LYS A 122 7.30 -6.54 -16.82
N PHE A 123 7.67 -6.85 -15.57
CA PHE A 123 7.07 -6.24 -14.40
C PHE A 123 7.27 -4.72 -14.39
N GLU A 124 8.51 -4.26 -14.53
CA GLU A 124 8.89 -2.84 -14.54
C GLU A 124 8.17 -2.08 -15.65
N THR A 125 8.12 -2.65 -16.86
CA THR A 125 7.41 -2.06 -18.00
C THR A 125 5.94 -1.78 -17.67
N LYS A 126 5.23 -2.79 -17.14
CA LYS A 126 3.82 -2.63 -16.75
C LYS A 126 3.67 -1.70 -15.54
N TYR A 127 4.59 -1.75 -14.59
CA TYR A 127 4.62 -0.89 -13.41
C TYR A 127 4.74 0.60 -13.81
N PHE A 128 5.68 0.94 -14.69
CA PHE A 128 5.85 2.31 -15.17
C PHE A 128 4.65 2.79 -15.98
N GLU A 129 4.02 1.92 -16.77
CA GLU A 129 2.79 2.27 -17.50
C GLU A 129 1.62 2.53 -16.54
N LEU A 130 1.45 1.72 -15.49
CA LEU A 130 0.42 1.96 -14.47
C LEU A 130 0.64 3.28 -13.72
N ILE A 131 1.90 3.66 -13.45
CA ILE A 131 2.22 4.97 -12.87
C ILE A 131 1.89 6.10 -13.84
N LYS A 132 2.24 5.94 -15.12
CA LYS A 132 1.93 6.93 -16.16
C LYS A 132 0.43 7.15 -16.28
N MET A 133 -0.35 6.08 -16.43
CA MET A 133 -1.82 6.13 -16.45
C MET A 133 -2.38 6.80 -15.19
N HIS A 134 -1.82 6.52 -14.00
CA HIS A 134 -2.24 7.19 -12.78
C HIS A 134 -1.96 8.69 -12.80
N ARG A 135 -0.80 9.12 -13.31
CA ARG A 135 -0.47 10.55 -13.46
C ARG A 135 -1.38 11.25 -14.45
N ASP A 136 -1.71 10.60 -15.56
CA ASP A 136 -2.61 11.13 -16.58
C ASP A 136 -4.03 11.28 -16.01
N ASN A 137 -4.54 10.25 -15.33
CA ASN A 137 -5.80 10.32 -14.58
C ASN A 137 -5.81 11.49 -13.58
N VAL A 138 -4.72 11.70 -12.84
CA VAL A 138 -4.61 12.83 -11.91
C VAL A 138 -4.65 14.17 -12.65
N ALA A 139 -3.94 14.29 -13.78
CA ALA A 139 -3.89 15.51 -14.58
C ALA A 139 -5.27 15.87 -15.17
N GLU A 140 -6.06 14.87 -15.57
CA GLU A 140 -7.40 15.04 -16.15
C GLU A 140 -8.48 15.36 -15.12
N ILE A 141 -8.26 15.09 -13.83
CA ILE A 141 -9.23 15.45 -12.78
C ILE A 141 -9.43 16.97 -12.78
N GLY A 142 -10.65 17.40 -13.08
CA GLY A 142 -11.00 18.81 -13.19
C GLY A 142 -12.35 19.16 -12.58
N ILE A 143 -12.44 20.40 -12.10
CA ILE A 143 -13.68 21.05 -11.66
C ILE A 143 -13.67 22.48 -12.18
N GLY A 144 -14.50 22.75 -13.19
CA GLY A 144 -14.48 24.04 -13.89
C GLY A 144 -13.11 24.27 -14.55
N ALA A 145 -12.46 25.38 -14.21
CA ALA A 145 -11.15 25.75 -14.76
C ALA A 145 -9.94 25.23 -13.94
N ASP A 146 -10.18 24.65 -12.76
CA ASP A 146 -9.10 24.08 -11.96
C ASP A 146 -8.91 22.60 -12.34
N LEU A 147 -7.66 22.18 -12.50
CA LEU A 147 -7.25 20.85 -12.99
C LEU A 147 -6.14 20.26 -12.12
N GLY A 148 -5.96 18.95 -12.21
CA GLY A 148 -4.80 18.27 -11.66
C GLY A 148 -4.77 18.22 -10.14
N LYS A 149 -3.55 18.21 -9.60
CA LYS A 149 -3.25 18.12 -8.16
C LYS A 149 -3.92 19.21 -7.30
N LYS A 150 -4.25 20.37 -7.88
CA LYS A 150 -4.94 21.46 -7.18
C LYS A 150 -6.34 21.07 -6.70
N ILE A 151 -7.00 20.15 -7.41
CA ILE A 151 -8.34 19.69 -7.06
C ILE A 151 -8.39 19.01 -5.68
N PHE A 152 -7.35 18.28 -5.29
CA PHE A 152 -7.29 17.64 -3.97
C PHE A 152 -7.23 18.67 -2.83
N VAL A 153 -6.60 19.83 -3.06
CA VAL A 153 -6.61 20.96 -2.11
C VAL A 153 -8.03 21.50 -1.93
N ILE A 154 -8.76 21.63 -3.03
CA ILE A 154 -10.14 22.11 -3.04
C ILE A 154 -11.06 21.10 -2.33
N MET A 155 -10.91 19.80 -2.62
CA MET A 155 -11.66 18.72 -1.97
C MET A 155 -11.41 18.66 -0.47
N ILE A 156 -10.19 18.90 0.02
CA ILE A 156 -9.92 19.01 1.46
C ILE A 156 -10.64 20.21 2.10
N ARG A 157 -10.68 21.36 1.42
CA ARG A 157 -11.42 22.54 1.91
C ARG A 157 -12.92 22.26 1.98
N GLU A 158 -13.45 21.57 0.97
CA GLU A 158 -14.85 21.17 0.91
C GLU A 158 -15.18 20.15 2.00
N PHE A 159 -14.34 19.12 2.17
CA PHE A 159 -14.44 18.15 3.26
C PHE A 159 -14.53 18.83 4.63
N ARG A 160 -13.68 19.83 4.89
CA ARG A 160 -13.70 20.61 6.13
C ARG A 160 -14.99 21.41 6.30
N ALA A 161 -15.55 21.96 5.23
CA ALA A 161 -16.83 22.65 5.30
C ALA A 161 -17.97 21.66 5.64
N ILE A 162 -17.97 20.48 5.01
CA ILE A 162 -18.91 19.40 5.31
C ILE A 162 -18.78 18.94 6.76
N LEU A 163 -17.55 18.78 7.26
CA LEU A 163 -17.27 18.38 8.65
C LEU A 163 -17.85 19.35 9.67
N GLN A 164 -17.76 20.66 9.41
CA GLN A 164 -18.38 21.66 10.28
C GLN A 164 -19.90 21.57 10.26
N ILE A 165 -20.50 21.41 9.08
CA ILE A 165 -21.97 21.24 8.95
C ILE A 165 -22.42 19.98 9.69
N ALA A 166 -21.72 18.86 9.52
CA ALA A 166 -22.06 17.59 10.18
C ALA A 166 -22.05 17.73 11.71
N LYS A 167 -21.09 18.48 12.27
CA LYS A 167 -21.01 18.75 13.70
C LYS A 167 -22.13 19.64 14.21
N CYS A 168 -22.45 20.73 13.50
CA CYS A 168 -23.55 21.61 13.88
C CYS A 168 -24.88 20.84 13.88
N VAL A 169 -25.17 20.09 12.82
CA VAL A 169 -26.40 19.31 12.71
C VAL A 169 -26.46 18.21 13.77
N ALA A 170 -25.33 17.56 14.06
CA ALA A 170 -25.27 16.56 15.14
C ALA A 170 -25.62 17.18 16.49
N PHE A 171 -25.04 18.34 16.81
CA PHE A 171 -25.32 19.07 18.04
C PHE A 171 -26.81 19.47 18.15
N GLU A 172 -27.38 20.03 17.09
CA GLU A 172 -28.80 20.43 17.04
C GLU A 172 -29.76 19.25 17.19
N ASN A 173 -29.36 18.05 16.75
CA ASN A 173 -30.13 16.81 16.87
C ASN A 173 -29.78 15.97 18.11
N GLY A 174 -29.00 16.51 19.06
CA GLY A 174 -28.59 15.81 20.28
C GLY A 174 -27.74 14.55 20.02
N GLN A 175 -27.08 14.45 18.86
CA GLN A 175 -26.21 13.35 18.50
C GLN A 175 -24.77 13.61 18.93
N THR A 176 -24.11 12.58 19.44
CA THR A 176 -22.68 12.62 19.77
C THR A 176 -21.94 11.58 18.95
N PHE A 177 -20.94 12.02 18.18
CA PHE A 177 -20.09 11.15 17.38
C PHE A 177 -18.62 11.34 17.77
N ASN A 178 -17.82 10.29 17.62
CA ASN A 178 -16.37 10.39 17.76
C ASN A 178 -15.73 11.00 16.49
N GLN A 179 -14.44 11.36 16.58
CA GLN A 179 -13.70 11.98 15.47
C GLN A 179 -13.76 11.14 14.17
N LYS A 180 -13.61 9.80 14.28
CA LYS A 180 -13.65 8.89 13.12
C LYS A 180 -15.05 8.85 12.48
N GLU A 181 -16.11 8.82 13.28
CA GLU A 181 -17.49 8.86 12.79
C GLU A 181 -17.79 10.15 12.05
N PHE A 182 -17.39 11.31 12.60
CA PHE A 182 -17.52 12.59 11.90
C PHE A 182 -16.76 12.61 10.57
N PHE A 183 -15.54 12.08 10.54
CA PHE A 183 -14.76 11.95 9.30
C PHE A 183 -15.46 11.05 8.27
N ASN A 184 -15.99 9.91 8.72
CA ASN A 184 -16.71 8.97 7.85
C ASN A 184 -17.98 9.60 7.25
N ILE A 185 -18.82 10.23 8.08
CA ILE A 185 -20.04 10.93 7.65
C ILE A 185 -19.69 12.01 6.61
N SER A 186 -18.70 12.85 6.94
CA SER A 186 -18.29 13.96 6.09
C SER A 186 -17.68 13.49 4.77
N TYR A 187 -16.92 12.40 4.80
CA TYR A 187 -16.36 11.81 3.59
C TYR A 187 -17.44 11.21 2.69
N TYR A 188 -18.47 10.56 3.24
CA TYR A 188 -19.58 10.08 2.42
C TYR A 188 -20.32 11.22 1.71
N ALA A 189 -20.52 12.35 2.40
CA ALA A 189 -21.09 13.54 1.77
C ALA A 189 -20.16 14.15 0.71
N LEU A 190 -18.84 14.19 0.93
CA LEU A 190 -17.87 14.62 -0.08
C LEU A 190 -17.87 13.71 -1.31
N PHE A 191 -17.96 12.40 -1.08
CA PHE A 191 -17.85 11.39 -2.12
C PHE A 191 -19.14 11.32 -2.94
N PHE A 192 -20.29 11.07 -2.32
CA PHE A 192 -21.56 10.92 -3.03
C PHE A 192 -22.22 12.26 -3.39
N GLY A 193 -22.10 13.27 -2.52
CA GLY A 193 -22.80 14.54 -2.67
C GLY A 193 -24.28 14.47 -2.34
N VAL A 194 -24.96 15.59 -2.57
CA VAL A 194 -26.40 15.76 -2.41
C VAL A 194 -27.02 16.39 -3.65
N GLY A 195 -28.24 15.98 -3.98
CA GLY A 195 -28.92 16.35 -5.20
C GLY A 195 -29.89 15.27 -5.68
N PRO A 196 -30.61 15.49 -6.80
CA PRO A 196 -31.70 14.61 -7.23
C PRO A 196 -31.31 13.14 -7.37
N ASN A 197 -30.08 12.88 -7.86
CA ASN A 197 -29.58 11.53 -8.10
C ASN A 197 -28.56 11.04 -7.05
N SER A 198 -27.85 11.95 -6.39
CA SER A 198 -26.77 11.65 -5.44
C SER A 198 -27.25 11.46 -3.99
N SER A 199 -28.29 12.19 -3.58
CA SER A 199 -28.83 12.13 -2.21
C SER A 199 -29.20 10.71 -1.78
N ARG A 200 -29.74 9.89 -2.69
CA ARG A 200 -30.06 8.48 -2.40
C ARG A 200 -28.83 7.69 -1.96
N MET A 201 -27.69 7.89 -2.62
CA MET A 201 -26.45 7.17 -2.33
C MET A 201 -25.89 7.60 -0.97
N LEU A 202 -25.96 8.90 -0.65
CA LEU A 202 -25.57 9.42 0.65
C LEU A 202 -26.43 8.81 1.77
N ARG A 203 -27.76 8.83 1.62
CA ARG A 203 -28.68 8.25 2.62
C ARG A 203 -28.42 6.76 2.84
N GLU A 204 -28.19 6.00 1.77
CA GLU A 204 -27.85 4.58 1.87
C GLU A 204 -26.52 4.35 2.61
N ALA A 205 -25.50 5.16 2.33
CA ALA A 205 -24.22 5.09 3.04
C ALA A 205 -24.33 5.45 4.53
N LEU A 206 -25.28 6.32 4.88
CA LEU A 206 -25.55 6.78 6.24
C LEU A 206 -26.68 6.02 6.96
N LYS A 207 -27.19 4.92 6.42
CA LYS A 207 -28.32 4.17 7.00
C LYS A 207 -28.11 3.65 8.42
N GLY A 208 -26.85 3.55 8.87
CA GLY A 208 -26.50 3.14 10.23
C GLY A 208 -26.62 4.24 11.28
N TYR A 209 -26.85 5.49 10.87
CA TYR A 209 -26.98 6.65 11.76
C TYR A 209 -28.46 7.01 12.00
N ASP A 210 -28.71 7.89 12.97
CA ASP A 210 -30.04 8.42 13.27
C ASP A 210 -30.66 9.08 12.03
N GLN A 211 -31.91 8.74 11.72
CA GLN A 211 -32.55 9.15 10.48
C GLN A 211 -32.96 10.63 10.46
N SER A 212 -33.28 11.20 11.63
CA SER A 212 -33.56 12.64 11.74
C SER A 212 -32.30 13.45 11.48
N PHE A 213 -31.17 13.02 12.06
CA PHE A 213 -29.86 13.60 11.76
C PHE A 213 -29.51 13.49 10.28
N VAL A 214 -29.66 12.32 9.65
CA VAL A 214 -29.33 12.14 8.22
C VAL A 214 -30.19 13.04 7.33
N TYR A 215 -31.48 13.15 7.63
CA TYR A 215 -32.39 14.05 6.90
C TYR A 215 -31.99 15.52 7.02
N GLU A 216 -31.77 16.01 8.24
CA GLU A 216 -31.38 17.41 8.45
C GLU A 216 -29.99 17.69 7.88
N PHE A 217 -29.05 16.74 7.95
CA PHE A 217 -27.72 16.89 7.36
C PHE A 217 -27.78 17.01 5.84
N GLU A 218 -28.53 16.12 5.17
CA GLU A 218 -28.76 16.21 3.73
C GLU A 218 -29.42 17.55 3.35
N LYS A 219 -30.43 17.97 4.12
CA LYS A 219 -31.16 19.23 3.92
C LYS A 219 -30.24 20.44 4.08
N SER A 220 -29.37 20.48 5.10
CA SER A 220 -28.39 21.55 5.28
C SER A 220 -27.38 21.61 4.13
N LEU A 221 -26.92 20.46 3.62
CA LEU A 221 -26.05 20.44 2.44
C LEU A 221 -26.78 20.88 1.16
N ASN A 222 -28.09 20.62 1.06
CA ASN A 222 -28.90 21.03 -0.08
C ASN A 222 -29.35 22.50 -0.04
N ASP A 223 -29.30 23.13 1.13
CA ASP A 223 -29.75 24.51 1.33
C ASP A 223 -28.96 25.51 0.48
N LYS A 224 -29.68 26.37 -0.25
CA LYS A 224 -29.10 27.33 -1.20
C LYS A 224 -28.29 28.42 -0.49
N THR A 225 -28.70 28.82 0.71
CA THR A 225 -28.06 29.87 1.49
C THR A 225 -26.73 29.35 2.04
N ILE A 226 -26.72 28.15 2.63
CA ILE A 226 -25.51 27.48 3.12
C ILE A 226 -24.52 27.25 1.97
N ARG A 227 -24.98 26.72 0.84
CA ARG A 227 -24.14 26.53 -0.36
C ARG A 227 -23.51 27.83 -0.84
N SER A 228 -24.29 28.90 -0.94
CA SER A 228 -23.80 30.21 -1.40
C SER A 228 -22.79 30.82 -0.43
N LYS A 229 -23.04 30.70 0.88
CA LYS A 229 -22.13 31.11 1.94
C LYS A 229 -20.80 30.36 1.86
N VAL A 230 -20.84 29.03 1.85
CA VAL A 230 -19.63 28.18 1.78
C VAL A 230 -18.85 28.44 0.48
N LYS A 231 -19.55 28.57 -0.66
CA LYS A 231 -18.95 28.89 -1.95
C LYS A 231 -18.14 30.19 -1.90
N SER A 232 -18.70 31.24 -1.30
CA SER A 232 -18.03 32.53 -1.11
C SER A 232 -16.84 32.44 -0.14
N GLU A 233 -17.07 31.94 1.07
CA GLU A 233 -16.06 31.85 2.14
C GLU A 233 -14.84 31.00 1.74
N ARG A 234 -15.09 29.89 1.03
CA ARG A 234 -14.02 28.97 0.57
C ARG A 234 -13.51 29.28 -0.82
N LYS A 235 -14.06 30.30 -1.49
CA LYS A 235 -13.70 30.74 -2.85
C LYS A 235 -13.83 29.63 -3.89
N PHE A 236 -14.91 28.86 -3.83
CA PHE A 236 -15.19 27.81 -4.80
C PHE A 236 -15.73 28.38 -6.12
N LYS A 237 -15.18 27.91 -7.24
CA LYS A 237 -15.64 28.27 -8.59
C LYS A 237 -16.78 27.37 -9.11
N PHE A 238 -17.25 26.45 -8.28
CA PHE A 238 -18.28 25.46 -8.58
C PHE A 238 -19.31 25.43 -7.44
N ASN A 239 -20.37 24.66 -7.59
CA ASN A 239 -21.36 24.47 -6.54
C ASN A 239 -20.90 23.38 -5.58
N PRO A 240 -20.72 23.68 -4.29
CA PRO A 240 -20.25 22.68 -3.34
C PRO A 240 -21.32 21.62 -3.07
N PHE A 241 -20.85 20.48 -2.58
CA PHE A 241 -21.60 19.33 -2.11
C PHE A 241 -22.31 18.53 -3.22
N GLU A 242 -21.90 18.68 -4.48
CA GLU A 242 -22.42 17.87 -5.60
C GLU A 242 -21.80 16.47 -5.67
N GLY A 243 -20.73 16.23 -4.92
CA GLY A 243 -20.06 14.93 -4.82
C GLY A 243 -18.92 14.75 -5.82
N HIS A 244 -17.99 13.87 -5.45
CA HIS A 244 -16.77 13.60 -6.22
C HIS A 244 -16.59 12.12 -6.58
N GLN A 245 -17.65 11.30 -6.48
CA GLN A 245 -17.59 9.84 -6.65
C GLN A 245 -17.00 9.40 -7.99
N SER A 246 -17.27 10.12 -9.08
CA SER A 246 -16.63 9.85 -10.37
C SER A 246 -15.12 10.07 -10.28
N ARG A 247 -14.68 11.29 -9.94
CA ARG A 247 -13.26 11.68 -9.84
C ARG A 247 -12.49 10.80 -8.87
N LEU A 248 -12.94 10.75 -7.61
CA LEU A 248 -12.28 10.00 -6.54
C LEU A 248 -12.40 8.49 -6.75
N GLY A 249 -13.52 7.99 -7.27
CA GLY A 249 -13.69 6.57 -7.55
C GLY A 249 -12.71 6.05 -8.60
N HIS A 250 -12.53 6.78 -9.70
CA HIS A 250 -11.53 6.45 -10.72
C HIS A 250 -10.10 6.58 -10.17
N TYR A 251 -9.80 7.67 -9.46
CA TYR A 251 -8.50 7.91 -8.84
C TYR A 251 -8.07 6.78 -7.89
N TYR A 252 -8.91 6.43 -6.90
CA TYR A 252 -8.56 5.41 -5.91
C TYR A 252 -8.47 4.01 -6.52
N ARG A 253 -9.31 3.68 -7.50
CA ARG A 253 -9.27 2.37 -8.16
C ARG A 253 -7.94 2.17 -8.88
N HIS A 254 -7.47 3.18 -9.63
CA HIS A 254 -6.18 3.09 -10.30
C HIS A 254 -5.02 3.09 -9.30
N LEU A 255 -5.05 3.97 -8.28
CA LEU A 255 -4.00 3.99 -7.26
C LEU A 255 -3.87 2.65 -6.54
N TYR A 256 -5.00 2.07 -6.13
CA TYR A 256 -5.07 0.75 -5.51
C TYR A 256 -4.57 -0.35 -6.44
N GLN A 257 -4.94 -0.32 -7.73
CA GLN A 257 -4.48 -1.28 -8.72
C GLN A 257 -2.96 -1.24 -8.91
N THR A 258 -2.37 -0.04 -8.99
CA THR A 258 -0.91 0.13 -9.13
C THR A 258 -0.16 -0.39 -7.90
N VAL A 259 -0.62 -0.06 -6.69
CA VAL A 259 0.01 -0.56 -5.46
C VAL A 259 -0.20 -2.08 -5.30
N SER A 260 -1.41 -2.57 -5.56
CA SER A 260 -1.71 -4.01 -5.53
C SER A 260 -0.89 -4.80 -6.53
N TYR A 261 -0.61 -4.22 -7.71
CA TYR A 261 0.21 -4.86 -8.73
C TYR A 261 1.61 -5.16 -8.18
N VAL A 262 2.24 -4.22 -7.48
CA VAL A 262 3.53 -4.42 -6.82
C VAL A 262 3.40 -5.40 -5.64
N ASN A 263 2.40 -5.19 -4.77
CA ASN A 263 2.21 -5.98 -3.55
C ASN A 263 2.07 -7.49 -3.84
N LYS A 264 1.35 -7.82 -4.92
CA LYS A 264 1.00 -9.20 -5.31
C LYS A 264 2.07 -9.90 -6.14
N GLN A 265 3.19 -9.25 -6.48
CA GLN A 265 4.27 -9.92 -7.20
C GLN A 265 4.93 -11.01 -6.35
N THR A 266 5.26 -12.13 -6.99
CA THR A 266 6.03 -13.23 -6.41
C THR A 266 7.52 -13.16 -6.78
N VAL A 267 7.88 -12.29 -7.72
CA VAL A 267 9.26 -12.03 -8.14
C VAL A 267 10.02 -11.38 -6.98
N ASP A 268 11.29 -11.73 -6.84
CA ASP A 268 12.20 -11.16 -5.84
C ASP A 268 12.55 -9.71 -6.20
N ILE A 269 11.71 -8.79 -5.75
CA ILE A 269 11.84 -7.35 -5.97
C ILE A 269 11.72 -6.60 -4.65
N ASP A 270 12.34 -5.43 -4.59
CA ASP A 270 12.15 -4.50 -3.48
C ASP A 270 10.78 -3.80 -3.58
N LYS A 271 9.73 -4.51 -3.18
CA LYS A 271 8.35 -4.00 -3.21
C LYS A 271 8.22 -2.66 -2.49
N TYR A 272 8.98 -2.46 -1.41
CA TYR A 272 8.93 -1.21 -0.65
C TYR A 272 9.44 -0.04 -1.47
N GLU A 273 10.60 -0.16 -2.13
CA GLU A 273 11.13 0.92 -2.99
C GLU A 273 10.24 1.20 -4.21
N TYR A 274 9.61 0.18 -4.80
CA TYR A 274 8.60 0.37 -5.86
C TYR A 274 7.37 1.12 -5.34
N VAL A 275 6.76 0.71 -4.22
CA VAL A 275 5.58 1.41 -3.68
C VAL A 275 5.94 2.80 -3.16
N LYS A 276 7.15 3.00 -2.63
CA LYS A 276 7.68 4.32 -2.24
C LYS A 276 7.77 5.27 -3.44
N THR A 277 8.13 4.76 -4.61
CA THR A 277 8.14 5.55 -5.85
C THR A 277 6.72 5.98 -6.26
N ILE A 278 5.71 5.10 -6.09
CA ILE A 278 4.30 5.47 -6.26
C ILE A 278 3.91 6.57 -5.26
N ARG A 279 4.23 6.37 -3.97
CA ARG A 279 3.95 7.35 -2.90
C ARG A 279 4.56 8.72 -3.20
N ALA A 280 5.76 8.76 -3.76
CA ALA A 280 6.44 10.02 -4.11
C ALA A 280 5.69 10.83 -5.20
N GLN A 281 4.80 10.20 -5.97
CA GLN A 281 3.94 10.91 -6.93
C GLN A 281 2.80 11.68 -6.25
N LEU A 282 2.38 11.24 -5.06
CA LEU A 282 1.23 11.77 -4.34
C LEU A 282 1.58 13.05 -3.59
N THR A 283 0.74 14.07 -3.73
CA THR A 283 0.80 15.24 -2.86
C THR A 283 0.36 14.93 -1.43
N THR A 284 0.73 15.79 -0.49
CA THR A 284 0.23 15.74 0.89
C THR A 284 -1.31 15.71 0.96
N HIS A 285 -2.00 16.47 0.10
CA HIS A 285 -3.46 16.53 0.08
C HIS A 285 -4.08 15.24 -0.46
N GLU A 286 -3.44 14.60 -1.45
CA GLU A 286 -3.81 13.28 -1.93
C GLU A 286 -3.65 12.22 -0.84
N GLN A 287 -2.51 12.21 -0.14
CA GLN A 287 -2.28 11.29 0.99
C GLN A 287 -3.31 11.52 2.11
N ALA A 288 -3.65 12.77 2.42
CA ALA A 288 -4.67 13.10 3.40
C ALA A 288 -6.07 12.63 2.98
N LEU A 289 -6.47 12.85 1.73
CA LEU A 289 -7.76 12.35 1.22
C LEU A 289 -7.80 10.83 1.18
N LEU A 290 -6.70 10.17 0.80
CA LEU A 290 -6.60 8.72 0.87
C LEU A 290 -6.76 8.21 2.30
N PHE A 291 -6.09 8.83 3.27
CA PHE A 291 -6.28 8.48 4.68
C PHE A 291 -7.76 8.59 5.10
N ILE A 292 -8.42 9.71 4.77
CA ILE A 292 -9.85 9.90 5.06
C ILE A 292 -10.70 8.80 4.38
N ASN A 293 -10.43 8.48 3.11
CA ASN A 293 -11.11 7.40 2.40
C ASN A 293 -10.94 6.04 3.12
N CYS A 294 -9.73 5.75 3.59
CA CYS A 294 -9.40 4.53 4.32
C CYS A 294 -10.07 4.44 5.72
N LEU A 295 -10.60 5.53 6.27
CA LEU A 295 -11.41 5.47 7.50
C LEU A 295 -12.83 4.94 7.24
N THR A 296 -13.23 4.88 5.98
CA THR A 296 -14.55 4.41 5.55
C THR A 296 -14.48 2.98 5.00
N PRO A 297 -15.60 2.24 4.99
CA PRO A 297 -15.72 0.96 4.30
C PRO A 297 -15.24 0.94 2.84
N ILE A 298 -15.27 2.09 2.13
CA ILE A 298 -14.83 2.18 0.73
C ILE A 298 -13.32 1.93 0.61
N GLY A 299 -12.53 2.43 1.58
CA GLY A 299 -11.07 2.33 1.57
C GLY A 299 -10.50 1.29 2.53
N GLN A 300 -11.34 0.49 3.18
CA GLN A 300 -10.94 -0.46 4.23
C GLN A 300 -9.88 -1.48 3.76
N VAL A 301 -9.92 -1.87 2.48
CA VAL A 301 -8.98 -2.81 1.87
C VAL A 301 -7.51 -2.38 2.00
N TRP A 302 -7.23 -1.08 2.10
CA TRP A 302 -5.87 -0.56 2.30
C TRP A 302 -5.28 -0.93 3.66
N TRP A 303 -6.13 -1.10 4.68
CA TRP A 303 -5.73 -1.61 5.98
C TRP A 303 -5.63 -3.12 5.96
N ASP A 304 -6.63 -3.79 5.38
CA ASP A 304 -6.73 -5.26 5.37
C ASP A 304 -5.54 -5.91 4.62
N GLU A 305 -5.08 -5.30 3.52
CA GLU A 305 -3.88 -5.74 2.78
C GLU A 305 -2.56 -5.11 3.32
N ASN A 306 -2.59 -4.43 4.48
CA ASN A 306 -1.45 -3.73 5.09
C ASN A 306 -0.73 -2.76 4.13
N LEU A 307 -1.45 -2.15 3.18
CA LEU A 307 -0.86 -1.29 2.15
C LEU A 307 -0.52 0.10 2.71
N ILE A 308 -1.40 0.65 3.54
CA ILE A 308 -1.19 1.99 4.11
C ILE A 308 -0.08 1.98 5.16
N SER A 309 -0.09 1.02 6.09
CA SER A 309 0.89 0.92 7.18
C SER A 309 2.20 0.32 6.70
N GLY A 310 2.18 -0.84 6.03
CA GLY A 310 3.36 -1.58 5.60
C GLY A 310 4.29 -0.79 4.67
N TYR A 311 3.72 -0.01 3.73
CA TYR A 311 4.49 0.84 2.81
C TYR A 311 4.61 2.30 3.22
N ARG A 312 4.10 2.64 4.42
CA ARG A 312 4.07 4.01 4.95
C ARG A 312 3.44 5.00 3.97
N PHE A 313 2.31 4.61 3.40
CA PHE A 313 1.78 5.21 2.19
C PHE A 313 1.33 6.67 2.38
N VAL A 314 1.01 7.06 3.62
CA VAL A 314 0.62 8.43 4.01
C VAL A 314 1.66 9.14 4.91
N LYS A 315 2.92 8.70 4.86
CA LYS A 315 4.04 9.23 5.68
C LYS A 315 4.30 10.73 5.53
N ASN A 316 3.96 11.33 4.37
CA ASN A 316 4.31 12.71 4.05
C ASN A 316 3.23 13.71 4.48
N ILE A 317 2.22 13.29 5.24
CA ILE A 317 1.30 14.21 5.89
C ILE A 317 2.04 14.94 7.04
N PRO A 318 2.16 16.28 6.99
CA PRO A 318 2.90 17.03 7.99
C PRO A 318 2.16 17.09 9.32
N TYR A 319 2.91 17.36 10.39
CA TYR A 319 2.33 17.67 11.69
C TYR A 319 1.40 18.87 11.58
N GLY A 320 0.22 18.78 12.19
CA GLY A 320 -0.79 19.84 12.16
C GLY A 320 -1.56 19.94 10.83
N PHE A 321 -1.37 19.01 9.88
CA PHE A 321 -2.25 18.98 8.70
C PHE A 321 -3.71 18.80 9.13
N PHE A 322 -3.97 17.86 10.02
CA PHE A 322 -5.23 17.77 10.76
C PHE A 322 -5.02 18.26 12.19
N ASP A 323 -5.96 19.06 12.67
CA ASP A 323 -5.99 19.49 14.06
C ASP A 323 -6.41 18.33 14.97
N LYS A 324 -5.61 18.02 16.00
CA LYS A 324 -5.84 16.83 16.83
C LYS A 324 -7.07 16.91 17.72
N GLU A 325 -7.44 18.12 18.12
CA GLU A 325 -8.54 18.36 19.06
C GLU A 325 -9.85 18.46 18.29
N THR A 326 -9.84 19.23 17.20
CA THR A 326 -11.03 19.56 16.43
C THR A 326 -11.23 18.66 15.21
N GLU A 327 -10.21 18.02 14.65
CA GLU A 327 -10.36 17.15 13.47
C GLU A 327 -10.12 15.68 13.83
N ILE A 328 -8.87 15.23 13.76
CA ILE A 328 -8.51 13.84 14.01
C ILE A 328 -7.05 13.72 14.46
N ASP A 329 -6.78 12.89 15.47
CA ASP A 329 -5.41 12.56 15.83
C ASP A 329 -4.84 11.45 14.93
N LEU A 330 -4.12 11.84 13.88
CA LEU A 330 -3.42 10.94 12.97
C LEU A 330 -2.47 9.96 13.68
N THR A 331 -1.80 10.38 14.75
CA THR A 331 -0.79 9.55 15.42
C THR A 331 -1.40 8.36 16.16
N SER A 332 -2.70 8.38 16.43
CA SER A 332 -3.40 7.24 17.03
C SER A 332 -3.59 6.05 16.09
N PHE A 333 -3.37 6.24 14.78
CA PHE A 333 -3.58 5.21 13.75
C PHE A 333 -2.30 4.50 13.29
N PHE A 334 -1.12 5.02 13.66
CA PHE A 334 0.17 4.57 13.13
C PHE A 334 1.24 4.45 14.22
N PRO A 335 2.30 3.65 14.00
CA PRO A 335 3.46 3.59 14.88
C PRO A 335 4.15 4.96 15.08
N ALA A 336 4.89 5.11 16.18
CA ALA A 336 5.49 6.38 16.60
C ALA A 336 6.56 6.95 15.65
N ASP A 337 7.11 6.14 14.74
CA ASP A 337 8.12 6.52 13.74
C ASP A 337 7.55 6.56 12.31
N TYR A 338 6.22 6.53 12.15
CA TYR A 338 5.56 6.40 10.86
C TYR A 338 5.68 7.65 9.97
N PHE A 339 5.53 8.84 10.53
CA PHE A 339 5.55 10.09 9.77
C PHE A 339 6.96 10.67 9.65
N GLU A 340 7.22 11.37 8.56
CA GLU A 340 8.54 11.96 8.29
C GLU A 340 8.99 12.95 9.38
N TYR A 341 8.06 13.70 9.96
CA TYR A 341 8.36 14.64 11.03
C TYR A 341 8.71 13.96 12.36
N GLN A 342 8.37 12.68 12.56
CA GLN A 342 8.73 11.92 13.75
C GLN A 342 10.18 11.44 13.66
N GLU A 343 10.62 11.00 12.48
CA GLU A 343 12.01 10.55 12.24
C GLU A 343 13.02 11.66 12.54
N ARG A 344 12.75 12.89 12.08
CA ARG A 344 13.62 14.05 12.32
C ARG A 344 13.82 14.36 13.80
N LYS A 345 12.82 14.08 14.67
CA LYS A 345 12.94 14.26 16.12
C LYS A 345 13.88 13.22 16.73
N THR A 346 13.74 11.96 16.35
CA THR A 346 14.62 10.87 16.82
C THR A 346 16.08 11.06 16.44
N THR A 347 16.40 11.66 15.29
CA THR A 347 17.80 11.96 14.92
C THR A 347 18.38 13.08 15.78
N ASN A 348 17.60 14.15 16.02
CA ASN A 348 18.02 15.28 16.84
C ASN A 348 18.20 14.93 18.33
N ASP A 349 17.45 13.98 18.87
CA ASP A 349 17.62 13.50 20.26
C ASP A 349 18.83 12.57 20.42
N LYS A 350 19.22 11.84 19.35
CA LYS A 350 20.45 11.03 19.32
C LYS A 350 21.72 11.88 19.27
N ASP A 351 21.70 13.01 18.56
CA ASP A 351 22.84 13.94 18.52
C ASP A 351 23.05 14.71 19.83
N LYS A 352 22.02 14.83 20.68
CA LYS A 352 22.13 15.43 22.02
C LYS A 352 22.62 14.47 23.11
N THR A 353 22.71 13.18 22.81
CA THR A 353 23.09 12.12 23.76
C THR A 353 24.46 11.52 23.49
N GLN A 354 25.24 12.08 22.55
CA GLN A 354 26.67 11.79 22.48
C GLN A 354 27.41 12.66 23.51
N PRO A 355 28.06 12.07 24.53
CA PRO A 355 28.94 12.83 25.40
C PRO A 355 30.15 13.32 24.59
N THR A 356 30.36 14.63 24.63
CA THR A 356 31.63 15.30 24.30
C THR A 356 32.80 14.72 25.05
#